data_AF-A0A958FPN6-F1
#
_entry.id   AF-A0A958FPN6-F1
#
_cell.length_a   1.000
_cell.length_b   1.000
_cell.length_c   1.000
_cell.angle_alpha   90.00
_cell.angle_beta   90.00
_cell.angle_gamma   90.00
#
_symmetry.space_group_name_H-M   'P 1'
#
loop_
_entity.id
_entity.type
_entity.pdbx_description
1 polymer ?
#
loop_
_entity_poly.entity_id
_entity_poly.type
_entity_poly.pdbx_seq_one_letter_code
_entity_poly.pdbx_strand_id
1 'polypeptide(L)'
;MSKIRKIIRQMSISITLTLLMGTHITGLAQDGKAGLQNPLHELGAGARAFSLGRAYVAMADDPSAVYWNPAGLEYVPRMSFTLFRSPLALAGVSYDFLGFVFPTLQLGS
;
A
#
# COMPACT_ATOMS: atom_id res chain seq x y z
N MET A 1 -37.08 1.10 29.07
CA MET A 1 -36.45 0.96 27.73
C MET A 1 -35.38 2.02 27.39
N SER A 2 -35.33 3.20 28.05
CA SER A 2 -34.36 4.26 27.73
C SER A 2 -32.91 3.98 28.18
N LYS A 3 -32.72 3.29 29.31
CA LYS A 3 -31.38 2.96 29.85
C LYS A 3 -30.57 2.04 28.93
N ILE A 4 -31.21 1.04 28.32
CA ILE A 4 -30.54 0.07 27.42
C ILE A 4 -30.03 0.75 26.16
N ARG A 5 -30.81 1.64 25.53
CA ARG A 5 -30.37 2.42 24.35
C ARG A 5 -29.20 3.36 24.69
N LYS A 6 -29.17 3.91 25.91
CA LYS A 6 -28.08 4.77 26.39
C LYS A 6 -26.78 3.97 26.60
N ILE A 7 -26.88 2.75 27.10
CA ILE A 7 -25.74 1.84 27.28
C ILE A 7 -25.19 1.39 25.93
N ILE A 8 -26.04 0.97 24.99
CA ILE A 8 -25.62 0.56 23.64
C ILE A 8 -24.91 1.72 22.94
N ARG A 9 -25.46 2.94 23.02
CA ARG A 9 -24.83 4.14 22.43
C ARG A 9 -23.46 4.45 23.06
N GLN A 10 -23.32 4.29 24.38
CA GLN A 10 -22.04 4.51 25.05
C GLN A 10 -21.00 3.42 24.73
N MET A 11 -21.43 2.16 24.59
CA MET A 11 -20.55 1.07 24.15
C MET A 11 -20.07 1.27 22.71
N SER A 12 -20.95 1.67 21.79
CA SER A 12 -20.56 1.99 20.41
C SER A 12 -19.53 3.11 20.36
N ILE A 13 -19.75 4.21 21.09
CA ILE A 13 -18.80 5.33 21.15
C ILE A 13 -17.45 4.88 21.75
N SER A 14 -17.47 4.06 22.80
CA SER A 14 -16.23 3.56 23.42
C SER A 14 -15.44 2.64 22.49
N ILE A 15 -16.13 1.77 21.73
CA ILE A 15 -15.50 0.88 20.74
C ILE A 15 -14.88 1.70 19.60
N THR A 16 -15.59 2.69 19.08
CA THR A 16 -15.05 3.58 18.03
C THR A 16 -13.86 4.40 18.53
N LEU A 17 -13.91 4.89 19.78
CA LEU A 17 -12.82 5.65 20.39
C LEU A 17 -11.58 4.78 20.63
N THR A 18 -11.78 3.52 21.02
CA THR A 18 -10.71 2.54 21.19
C THR A 18 -10.05 2.17 19.85
N LEU A 19 -10.84 2.03 18.79
CA LEU A 19 -10.32 1.76 17.44
C LEU A 19 -9.51 2.94 16.89
N LEU A 20 -9.91 4.18 17.21
CA LEU A 20 -9.20 5.39 16.82
C LEU A 20 -7.88 5.55 17.60
N MET A 21 -7.88 5.26 18.91
CA MET A 21 -6.68 5.33 19.76
C MET A 21 -5.70 4.15 19.55
N GLY A 22 -6.18 3.00 19.05
CA GLY A 22 -5.33 1.84 18.74
C GLY A 22 -4.35 2.06 17.57
N THR A 23 -4.44 3.18 16.86
CA THR A 23 -3.55 3.53 15.73
C THR A 23 -2.39 4.43 16.14
N HIS A 24 -1.77 4.16 17.30
CA HIS A 24 -0.41 4.68 17.54
C HIS A 24 0.57 3.81 16.76
N ILE A 25 0.70 4.09 15.46
CA ILE A 25 1.84 3.64 14.66
C ILE A 25 3.07 4.15 15.41
N THR A 26 3.87 3.25 15.98
CA THR A 26 5.20 3.59 16.47
C THR A 26 5.96 4.16 15.30
N GLY A 27 6.12 5.49 15.29
CA GLY A 27 6.93 6.18 14.32
C GLY A 27 8.35 5.64 14.47
N LEU A 28 8.75 4.76 13.56
CA LEU A 28 10.17 4.56 13.29
C LEU A 28 10.68 5.95 12.91
N ALA A 29 11.59 6.51 13.72
CA ALA A 29 12.22 7.77 13.39
C ALA A 29 12.73 7.66 11.95
N GLN A 30 12.12 8.43 11.03
CA GLN A 30 12.66 8.54 9.70
C GLN A 30 13.93 9.36 9.86
N ASP A 31 15.09 8.69 9.83
CA ASP A 31 16.37 9.36 9.64
C ASP A 31 16.15 10.42 8.56
N GLY A 32 16.42 11.69 8.88
CA GLY A 32 16.10 12.88 8.08
C GLY A 32 16.80 12.91 6.72
N LYS A 33 16.46 11.95 5.86
CA LYS A 33 16.96 11.73 4.50
C LYS A 33 15.87 12.00 3.47
N ALA A 34 14.81 12.71 3.86
CA ALA A 34 13.85 13.26 2.93
C ALA A 34 14.60 14.16 1.93
N GLY A 35 14.58 13.80 0.65
CA GLY A 35 15.25 14.55 -0.42
C GLY A 35 16.60 13.98 -0.91
N LEU A 36 17.17 12.97 -0.23
CA LEU A 36 18.29 12.21 -0.79
C LEU A 36 17.79 11.15 -1.77
N GLN A 37 18.60 10.80 -2.77
CA GLN A 37 18.30 9.69 -3.68
C GLN A 37 18.09 8.43 -2.85
N ASN A 38 16.84 7.96 -2.77
CA ASN A 38 16.52 6.74 -2.06
C ASN A 38 16.96 5.57 -2.95
N PRO A 39 17.92 4.72 -2.54
CA PRO A 39 18.36 3.57 -3.34
C PRO A 39 17.18 2.66 -3.73
N LEU A 40 16.12 2.66 -2.92
CA LEU A 40 14.91 1.89 -3.18
C LEU A 40 14.14 2.35 -4.43
N HIS A 41 14.29 3.61 -4.84
CA HIS A 41 13.67 4.13 -6.06
C HIS A 41 14.38 3.64 -7.33
N GLU A 42 15.56 3.04 -7.22
CA GLU A 42 16.26 2.43 -8.35
C GLU A 42 16.02 0.92 -8.44
N LEU A 43 15.44 0.28 -7.43
CA LEU A 43 15.27 -1.18 -7.40
C LEU A 43 14.11 -1.67 -8.28
N GLY A 44 13.13 -0.81 -8.58
CA GLY A 44 11.89 -1.21 -9.22
C GLY A 44 10.91 -1.86 -8.25
N ALA A 45 9.67 -2.09 -8.70
CA ALA A 45 8.65 -2.81 -7.94
C ALA A 45 7.99 -3.91 -8.78
N GLY A 46 7.68 -5.05 -8.16
CA GLY A 46 6.95 -6.15 -8.80
C GLY A 46 7.82 -7.16 -9.54
N ALA A 47 7.52 -8.44 -9.34
CA ALA A 47 8.26 -9.54 -9.97
C ALA A 47 8.13 -9.52 -11.50
N ARG A 48 6.96 -9.18 -12.04
CA ARG A 48 6.70 -9.11 -13.48
C ARG A 48 7.55 -8.02 -14.15
N ALA A 49 7.63 -6.84 -13.55
CA ALA A 49 8.48 -5.77 -14.05
C ALA A 49 9.96 -6.14 -13.99
N PHE A 50 10.39 -6.84 -12.92
CA PHE A 50 11.76 -7.30 -12.77
C PHE A 50 12.14 -8.35 -13.83
N SER A 51 11.25 -9.32 -14.11
CA SER A 51 11.44 -10.34 -15.15
C SER A 51 11.53 -9.76 -16.57
N LEU A 52 10.92 -8.58 -16.80
CA LEU A 52 11.02 -7.84 -18.06
C LEU A 52 12.27 -6.95 -18.13
N GLY A 53 13.24 -7.15 -17.23
CA GLY A 53 14.44 -6.31 -17.18
C GLY A 53 14.12 -4.84 -16.89
N ARG A 54 13.06 -4.59 -16.12
CA ARG A 54 12.54 -3.24 -15.77
C ARG A 54 11.88 -2.49 -16.94
N ALA A 55 11.63 -3.15 -18.07
CA ALA A 55 10.91 -2.58 -19.22
C ALA A 55 9.38 -2.77 -19.09
N TYR A 56 8.76 -2.17 -18.06
CA TYR A 56 7.35 -2.40 -17.74
C TYR A 56 6.42 -1.18 -17.86
N VAL A 57 6.96 0.03 -18.09
CA VAL A 57 6.21 1.30 -18.08
C VAL A 57 4.97 1.30 -18.98
N ALA A 58 5.07 0.72 -20.17
CA ALA A 58 3.97 0.65 -21.14
C ALA A 58 2.95 -0.47 -20.85
N MET A 59 3.31 -1.44 -20.01
CA MET A 59 2.51 -2.63 -19.68
C MET A 59 2.03 -2.62 -18.22
N ALA A 60 2.10 -1.47 -17.55
CA ALA A 60 1.80 -1.30 -16.13
C ALA A 60 0.30 -1.52 -15.81
N ASP A 61 -0.10 -2.78 -15.73
CA ASP A 61 -1.49 -3.26 -15.65
C ASP A 61 -1.80 -4.03 -14.34
N ASP A 62 -0.97 -3.86 -13.30
CA ASP A 62 -1.12 -4.51 -12.00
C ASP A 62 -0.84 -3.51 -10.84
N PRO A 63 -0.96 -3.91 -9.55
CA PRO A 63 -0.70 -2.99 -8.44
C PRO A 63 0.71 -2.39 -8.37
N SER A 64 1.70 -2.93 -9.08
CA SER A 64 3.02 -2.31 -9.22
C SER A 64 3.01 -1.12 -10.18
N ALA A 65 1.94 -0.89 -10.94
CA ALA A 65 1.75 0.28 -11.79
C ALA A 65 1.88 1.61 -11.04
N VAL A 66 1.56 1.63 -9.74
CA VAL A 66 1.78 2.81 -8.86
C VAL A 66 3.24 3.28 -8.89
N TYR A 67 4.18 2.36 -9.08
CA TYR A 67 5.61 2.67 -9.19
C TYR A 67 6.03 3.00 -10.63
N TRP A 68 5.52 2.28 -11.62
CA TRP A 68 6.00 2.38 -13.02
C TRP A 68 5.25 3.41 -13.86
N ASN A 69 3.92 3.45 -13.75
CA ASN A 69 3.03 4.34 -14.50
C ASN A 69 1.62 4.31 -13.86
N PRO A 70 1.27 5.29 -13.00
CA PRO A 70 -0.03 5.33 -12.34
C PRO A 70 -1.23 5.40 -13.30
N ALA A 71 -1.05 5.93 -14.51
CA ALA A 71 -2.13 5.96 -15.52
C ALA A 71 -2.54 4.54 -15.95
N GLY A 72 -1.66 3.56 -15.79
CA GLY A 72 -1.94 2.16 -16.10
C GLY A 72 -2.92 1.49 -15.11
N LEU A 73 -3.20 2.10 -13.96
CA LEU A 73 -4.20 1.60 -13.00
C LEU A 73 -5.61 1.54 -13.59
N GLU A 74 -5.90 2.33 -14.63
CA GLU A 74 -7.16 2.24 -15.38
C GLU A 74 -7.36 0.85 -16.00
N TYR A 75 -6.27 0.17 -16.36
CA TYR A 75 -6.32 -1.16 -16.98
C TYR A 75 -6.46 -2.30 -15.96
N VAL A 76 -6.51 -2.02 -14.65
CA VAL A 76 -6.70 -3.03 -13.60
C VAL A 76 -8.20 -3.25 -13.38
N PRO A 77 -8.79 -4.36 -13.87
CA PRO A 77 -10.25 -4.45 -14.00
C PRO A 77 -10.96 -4.86 -12.70
N ARG A 78 -10.22 -5.22 -11.65
CA ARG A 78 -10.76 -5.74 -10.40
C ARG A 78 -9.79 -5.51 -9.26
N MET A 79 -10.30 -5.53 -8.04
CA MET A 79 -9.50 -5.38 -6.83
C MET A 79 -8.33 -6.37 -6.87
N SER A 80 -7.12 -5.83 -6.73
CA SER A 80 -5.89 -6.59 -6.96
C SER A 80 -4.84 -6.24 -5.90
N PHE A 81 -4.04 -7.23 -5.53
CA PHE A 81 -3.00 -7.11 -4.52
C PHE A 81 -1.72 -7.80 -5.02
N THR A 82 -0.56 -7.26 -4.69
CA THR A 82 0.74 -7.85 -5.05
C THR A 82 1.73 -7.73 -3.88
N LEU A 83 2.54 -8.76 -3.75
CA LEU A 83 3.70 -8.82 -2.87
C LEU A 83 4.92 -9.16 -3.70
N PHE A 84 5.98 -8.41 -3.49
CA PHE A 84 7.26 -8.64 -4.13
C PHE A 84 8.34 -8.56 -3.07
N ARG A 85 9.24 -9.55 -3.08
CA ARG A 85 10.42 -9.61 -2.23
C ARG A 85 11.64 -9.85 -3.10
N SER A 86 12.67 -9.06 -2.91
CA SER A 86 13.97 -9.25 -3.57
C SER A 86 15.09 -9.20 -2.53
N PRO A 87 15.90 -10.27 -2.40
CA PRO A 87 17.07 -10.23 -1.54
C PRO A 87 18.14 -9.35 -2.20
N LEU A 88 18.56 -8.28 -1.52
CA LEU A 88 19.72 -7.52 -1.96
C LEU A 88 20.96 -8.28 -1.50
N ALA A 89 21.88 -8.56 -2.42
CA ALA A 89 23.11 -9.29 -2.15
C ALA A 89 24.01 -8.59 -1.09
N LEU A 90 23.71 -7.35 -0.74
CA LEU A 90 24.42 -6.55 0.25
C LEU A 90 23.80 -6.77 1.65
N ALA A 91 24.57 -7.40 2.54
CA ALA A 91 24.35 -7.44 3.99
C ALA A 91 23.05 -8.10 4.50
N GLY A 92 22.42 -9.00 3.72
CA GLY A 92 21.20 -9.68 4.15
C GLY A 92 19.96 -8.76 4.19
N VAL A 93 20.03 -7.61 3.52
CA VAL A 93 18.92 -6.67 3.40
C VAL A 93 17.95 -7.20 2.34
N SER A 94 16.66 -7.25 2.66
CA SER A 94 15.61 -7.60 1.70
C SER A 94 14.80 -6.35 1.34
N TYR A 95 14.46 -6.22 0.07
CA TYR A 95 13.53 -5.22 -0.42
C TYR A 95 12.15 -5.86 -0.59
N ASP A 96 11.17 -5.35 0.14
CA ASP A 96 9.80 -5.78 0.07
C ASP A 96 8.92 -4.66 -0.50
N PHE A 97 8.07 -5.00 -1.46
CA PHE A 97 7.07 -4.12 -2.05
C PHE A 97 5.68 -4.75 -1.88
N LEU A 98 4.73 -3.93 -1.46
CA LEU A 98 3.33 -4.27 -1.31
C LEU A 98 2.51 -3.26 -2.10
N GLY A 99 1.67 -3.76 -3.01
CA GLY A 99 0.76 -2.94 -3.81
C GLY A 99 -0.66 -3.44 -3.67
N PHE A 100 -1.61 -2.51 -3.57
CA PHE A 100 -3.05 -2.79 -3.55
C PHE A 100 -3.77 -1.80 -4.46
N VAL A 101 -4.72 -2.30 -5.25
CA VAL A 101 -5.53 -1.50 -6.15
C VAL A 101 -7.00 -1.78 -5.88
N PHE A 102 -7.74 -0.69 -5.68
CA PHE A 102 -9.18 -0.68 -5.59
C PHE A 102 -9.75 0.10 -6.78
N PRO A 103 -10.24 -0.57 -7.83
CA PRO A 103 -10.77 0.11 -9.00
C PRO A 103 -12.08 0.82 -8.67
N THR A 104 -12.12 2.13 -8.85
CA THR A 104 -13.29 2.98 -8.59
C THR A 104 -14.11 3.26 -9.85
N LEU A 105 -13.57 2.99 -11.03
CA LEU A 105 -14.23 3.26 -12.32
C LEU A 105 -15.52 2.47 -12.53
N GLN A 106 -15.69 1.32 -11.85
CA GLN A 106 -16.92 0.52 -11.87
C GLN A 106 -17.97 0.96 -10.83
N LEU A 107 -17.63 1.91 -9.95
CA LEU A 107 -18.48 2.36 -8.85
C LEU A 107 -19.12 3.73 -9.13
N GLY A 108 -18.81 4.36 -10.26
CA GLY A 108 -19.46 5.58 -10.74
C GLY A 108 -20.65 5.25 -11.64
N SER A 109 -21.80 5.86 -11.38
CA SER A 109 -23.00 5.84 -12.24
C SER A 109 -22.89 6.78 -13.42
#